data_AF-A0A268QUD0-F1
#
_entry.id   AF-A0A268QUD0-F1
#
_cell.length_a   1.000
_cell.length_b   1.000
_cell.length_c   1.000
_cell.angle_alpha   90.00
_cell.angle_beta   90.00
_cell.angle_gamma   90.00
#
_symmetry.space_group_name_H-M   'P 1'
#
loop_
_entity.id
_entity.type
_entity.pdbx_description
1 polymer ?
#
loop_
_entity_poly.entity_id
_entity_poly.type
_entity_poly.pdbx_seq_one_letter_code
_entity_poly.pdbx_strand_id
1 'polypeptide(L)' 'DIARDRAKEIFGAEYVNVQPHSGAQANMGVYFTILEHGDTVLGMNLSHGGHLTHGSPVNFSGVQYNFIEYG' A
#
# COMPACT_ATOMS: atom_id res chain seq x y z
N ASP A 1 -20.19 1.54 -11.83
CA ASP A 1 -19.55 2.87 -11.71
C ASP A 1 -19.86 3.62 -10.42
N ILE A 2 -21.10 3.57 -9.91
CA ILE A 2 -21.54 4.26 -8.69
C ILE A 2 -20.56 4.27 -7.49
N ALA A 3 -19.93 3.13 -7.16
CA ALA A 3 -18.99 3.06 -6.04
C ALA A 3 -17.71 3.89 -6.29
N ARG A 4 -17.20 3.88 -7.52
CA ARG A 4 -16.07 4.72 -7.92
C ARG A 4 -16.46 6.19 -7.90
N ASP A 5 -17.62 6.54 -8.45
CA ASP A 5 -18.07 7.93 -8.58
C ASP A 5 -18.29 8.57 -7.20
N ARG A 6 -18.94 7.85 -6.28
CA ARG A 6 -19.12 8.32 -4.90
C ARG A 6 -17.79 8.50 -4.16
N ALA A 7 -16.85 7.57 -4.33
CA ALA A 7 -15.53 7.71 -3.71
C ALA A 7 -14.76 8.92 -4.27
N LYS A 8 -14.84 9.16 -5.59
CA LYS A 8 -14.26 10.36 -6.21
C LYS A 8 -14.86 11.64 -5.64
N GLU A 9 -16.18 11.70 -5.47
CA GLU A 9 -16.88 12.85 -4.90
C GLU A 9 -16.48 13.11 -3.43
N ILE A 10 -16.48 12.08 -2.58
CA ILE A 10 -16.17 12.20 -1.15
C ILE A 10 -14.74 12.70 -0.93
N PHE A 11 -13.77 12.19 -1.69
CA PHE A 11 -12.35 12.47 -1.49
C PHE A 11 -11.75 13.48 -2.49
N GLY A 12 -12.56 14.02 -3.41
CA GLY A 12 -12.09 14.93 -4.47
C GLY A 12 -11.06 14.30 -5.41
N ALA A 13 -11.17 12.99 -5.68
CA ALA A 13 -10.17 12.22 -6.42
C ALA A 13 -10.47 12.14 -7.92
N GLU A 14 -9.42 12.19 -8.76
CA GLU A 14 -9.57 12.04 -10.22
C GLU A 14 -9.84 10.58 -10.63
N TYR A 15 -9.20 9.62 -9.96
CA TYR A 15 -9.31 8.18 -10.20
C TYR A 15 -9.48 7.40 -8.89
N VAL A 16 -10.24 6.30 -8.95
CA VAL A 16 -10.42 5.37 -7.81
C VAL A 16 -10.51 3.93 -8.32
N ASN A 17 -9.82 3.02 -7.64
CA ASN A 17 -10.01 1.57 -7.75
C ASN A 17 -10.76 1.05 -6.52
N VAL A 18 -11.92 0.41 -6.73
CA VAL A 18 -12.82 -0.10 -5.66
C VAL A 18 -12.86 -1.63 -5.59
N GLN A 19 -11.88 -2.31 -6.19
CA GLN A 19 -11.80 -3.78 -6.26
C GLN A 19 -10.98 -4.46 -5.15
N PRO A 20 -9.99 -3.83 -4.48
CA PRO A 20 -9.23 -4.53 -3.44
C PRO A 20 -10.15 -5.05 -2.32
N HIS A 21 -10.05 -6.35 -1.99
CA HIS A 21 -10.92 -6.95 -0.98
C HIS A 21 -10.56 -6.52 0.46
N SER A 22 -9.38 -5.96 0.66
CA SER A 22 -8.89 -5.47 1.96
C SER A 22 -7.83 -4.39 1.79
N GLY A 23 -7.52 -3.66 2.86
CA GLY A 23 -6.45 -2.65 2.85
C GLY A 23 -5.07 -3.23 2.51
N ALA A 24 -4.77 -4.46 2.97
CA ALA A 24 -3.50 -5.11 2.68
C ALA A 24 -3.31 -5.38 1.17
N GLN A 25 -4.39 -5.80 0.49
CA GLN A 25 -4.37 -6.01 -0.96
C GLN A 25 -4.39 -4.70 -1.76
N ALA A 26 -4.93 -3.61 -1.19
CA ALA A 26 -4.81 -2.29 -1.80
C ALA A 26 -3.33 -1.86 -1.86
N ASN A 27 -2.58 -1.98 -0.76
CA ASN A 27 -1.14 -1.71 -0.76
C ASN A 27 -0.38 -2.63 -1.73
N MET A 28 -0.71 -3.93 -1.75
CA MET A 28 -0.11 -4.90 -2.68
C MET A 28 -0.30 -4.49 -4.14
N GLY A 29 -1.52 -4.08 -4.52
CA GLY A 29 -1.82 -3.63 -5.87
C GLY A 29 -1.00 -2.41 -6.28
N VAL A 30 -0.82 -1.44 -5.38
CA VAL A 30 0.05 -0.28 -5.62
C VAL A 30 1.48 -0.73 -5.85
N TYR A 31 2.05 -1.51 -4.92
CA TYR A 31 3.45 -1.94 -5.04
C TYR A 31 3.72 -2.76 -6.30
N PHE A 32 2.89 -3.76 -6.63
CA PHE A 32 3.06 -4.55 -7.87
C PHE A 32 2.88 -3.74 -9.16
N THR A 33 2.24 -2.57 -9.10
CA THR A 33 2.04 -1.74 -10.30
C THR A 33 3.26 -0.88 -10.60
N ILE A 34 3.95 -0.37 -9.57
CA ILE A 34 4.97 0.68 -9.73
C ILE A 34 6.38 0.28 -9.29
N LEU A 35 6.54 -0.84 -8.59
CA LEU A 35 7.83 -1.32 -8.09
C LEU A 35 8.24 -2.61 -8.78
N GLU A 36 9.55 -2.77 -8.91
CA GLU A 36 10.19 -4.05 -9.22
C GLU A 36 10.66 -4.74 -7.92
N HIS A 37 10.91 -6.04 -8.00
CA HIS A 37 11.39 -6.80 -6.84
C HIS A 37 12.75 -6.25 -6.38
N GLY A 38 12.88 -6.02 -5.06
CA GLY A 38 14.08 -5.45 -4.46
C GLY A 38 14.15 -3.92 -4.46
N ASP A 39 13.19 -3.21 -5.09
CA ASP A 39 13.14 -1.76 -5.02
C ASP A 39 13.06 -1.25 -3.57
N THR A 40 13.63 -0.07 -3.34
CA THR A 40 13.69 0.53 -1.99
C THR A 40 12.45 1.36 -1.70
N VAL A 41 11.82 1.09 -0.55
CA VAL A 41 10.61 1.79 -0.09
C VAL A 41 10.81 2.30 1.33
N LEU A 42 10.41 3.53 1.62
CA LEU A 42 10.44 4.09 2.97
C LEU A 42 9.11 3.83 3.69
N GLY A 43 9.14 3.14 4.83
CA GLY A 43 7.97 2.80 5.64
C GLY A 43 8.13 3.23 7.11
N MET A 44 7.02 3.46 7.82
CA MET A 44 7.06 3.74 9.26
C MET A 44 7.30 2.44 10.03
N ASN A 45 8.21 2.46 11.00
CA ASN A 45 8.51 1.30 11.85
C ASN A 45 7.24 0.79 12.57
N LEU A 46 7.06 -0.53 12.59
CA LEU A 46 5.87 -1.18 13.18
C LEU A 46 5.70 -0.86 14.68
N SER A 47 6.78 -0.85 15.45
CA SER A 47 6.77 -0.53 16.88
C SER A 47 6.44 0.93 17.17
N HIS A 48 6.56 1.81 16.18
CA HIS A 48 6.25 3.22 16.30
C HIS A 48 4.90 3.62 15.68
N GLY A 49 4.09 2.63 15.26
CA GLY A 49 2.75 2.86 14.71
C GLY A 49 2.60 2.55 13.22
N GLY A 50 3.64 1.97 12.60
CA GLY A 50 3.56 1.42 11.26
C GLY A 50 2.55 0.27 11.11
N HIS A 51 2.43 -0.25 9.89
CA HIS A 51 1.53 -1.36 9.57
C HIS A 51 2.33 -2.51 8.95
N LEU A 52 1.83 -3.75 9.08
CA LEU A 52 2.53 -4.95 8.58
C LEU A 52 2.87 -4.87 7.08
N THR A 53 2.04 -4.22 6.28
CA THR A 53 2.25 -4.03 4.84
C THR A 53 3.19 -2.88 4.48
N HIS A 54 3.80 -2.22 5.47
CA HIS A 54 4.79 -1.15 5.29
C HIS A 54 6.22 -1.65 5.52
N GLY A 55 6.50 -2.91 5.14
CA GLY A 55 7.87 -3.44 5.16
C GLY A 55 8.19 -4.47 6.24
N SER A 56 7.19 -4.94 7.01
CA SER A 56 7.44 -5.99 8.00
C SER A 56 8.07 -7.22 7.33
N PRO A 57 9.16 -7.80 7.87
CA PRO A 57 9.89 -8.89 7.22
C PRO A 57 9.08 -10.19 7.11
N VAL A 58 7.96 -10.30 7.84
CA VAL A 58 7.04 -11.44 7.79
C VAL A 58 5.85 -11.22 6.83
N ASN A 59 5.79 -10.06 6.17
CA ASN A 59 4.73 -9.72 5.22
C ASN A 59 5.26 -9.74 3.77
N PHE A 60 4.37 -9.89 2.78
CA PHE A 60 4.76 -9.87 1.36
C PHE A 60 5.63 -8.66 0.99
N SER A 61 5.33 -7.49 1.58
CA SER A 61 6.04 -6.24 1.31
C SER A 61 7.51 -6.31 1.72
N GLY A 62 7.81 -6.75 2.95
CA GLY A 62 9.19 -6.91 3.43
C GLY A 62 9.92 -8.12 2.83
N VAL A 63 9.19 -9.09 2.26
CA VAL A 63 9.80 -10.22 1.53
C VAL A 63 10.17 -9.81 0.09
N GLN A 64 9.38 -8.96 -0.57
CA GLN A 64 9.55 -8.64 -1.99
C GLN A 64 10.35 -7.37 -2.27
N TYR A 65 10.41 -6.45 -1.32
CA TYR A 65 11.03 -5.14 -1.51
C TYR A 65 12.00 -4.83 -0.37
N ASN A 66 12.93 -3.92 -0.63
CA ASN A 66 13.86 -3.42 0.39
C ASN A 66 13.23 -2.26 1.15
N PHE A 67 12.47 -2.56 2.21
CA PHE A 67 11.93 -1.49 3.07
C PHE A 67 13.01 -0.94 4.01
N ILE A 68 13.19 0.38 3.97
CA ILE A 68 13.92 1.14 4.98
C ILE A 68 12.92 1.84 5.90
N GLU A 69 13.23 1.88 7.18
CA GLU A 69 12.28 2.35 8.19
C GLU A 69 12.62 3.76 8.68
N TYR A 70 11.58 4.53 9.00
CA TYR A 70 11.68 5.76 9.78
C TYR A 70 10.73 5.72 10.99
N GLY A 71 10.93 6.71 11.87
CA GLY A 71 10.15 6.88 13.09
C GLY A 71 10.76 6.12 14.22
#